data_AF-A0A2K3NU14-F1
#
_entry.id   AF-A0A2K3NU14-F1
#
_cell.length_a   1.000
_cell.length_b   1.000
_cell.length_c   1.000
_cell.angle_alpha   90.00
_cell.angle_beta   90.00
_cell.angle_gamma   90.00
#
_symmetry.space_group_name_H-M   'P 1'
#
loop_
_entity.id
_entity.type
_entity.pdbx_description
1 polymer ?
#
loop_
_entity_poly.entity_id
_entity_poly.type
_entity_poly.pdbx_seq_one_letter_code
_entity_poly.pdbx_strand_id
1 'polypeptide(L)'
;MVTAYDYPSAVHLDTASIDICLVGDSASMVVHGHDTTLPITLDEMLVHCRAVARGAKTPLLVGDLPFGTYECSSKQAVDAAVRILKEGGMDAIKLEGGSPSRIVAAKAIVEAGIAVIGHVGLTPQAISVLGGFRPQGRNIASAVKVVETAMALQEAGCFAVVLECVPAPVAAAATAALQIPTIGIGAGPYCSGQNHNELPQLLDNCLS
;
A
#
# COMPACT_ATOMS: atom_id res chain seq x y z
N MET A 1 0.05 -11.35 -1.23
CA MET A 1 -0.38 -10.18 -2.02
C MET A 1 0.50 -10.10 -3.26
N VAL A 2 -0.07 -9.78 -4.40
CA VAL A 2 0.68 -9.54 -5.65
C VAL A 2 0.02 -8.40 -6.41
N THR A 3 0.80 -7.60 -7.11
CA THR A 3 0.25 -6.52 -7.94
C THR A 3 -0.23 -6.98 -9.32
N ALA A 4 -1.28 -6.35 -9.81
CA ALA A 4 -1.73 -6.44 -11.21
C ALA A 4 -2.31 -5.10 -11.66
N TYR A 5 -2.23 -4.85 -12.96
CA TYR A 5 -2.63 -3.57 -13.55
C TYR A 5 -3.53 -3.74 -14.78
N ASP A 6 -3.73 -4.97 -15.25
CA ASP A 6 -4.51 -5.25 -16.46
C ASP A 6 -5.32 -6.55 -16.33
N TYR A 7 -6.18 -6.80 -17.31
CA TYR A 7 -7.04 -7.97 -17.32
C TYR A 7 -6.25 -9.30 -17.39
N PRO A 8 -5.26 -9.49 -18.29
CA PRO A 8 -4.51 -10.74 -18.36
C PRO A 8 -3.75 -11.09 -17.07
N SER A 9 -3.06 -10.11 -16.45
CA SER A 9 -2.37 -10.32 -15.18
C SER A 9 -3.34 -10.70 -14.07
N ALA A 10 -4.49 -10.02 -13.99
CA ALA A 10 -5.54 -10.34 -13.02
C ALA A 10 -6.09 -11.76 -13.19
N VAL A 11 -6.36 -12.22 -14.42
CA VAL A 11 -6.81 -13.60 -14.68
C VAL A 11 -5.78 -14.63 -14.19
N HIS A 12 -4.50 -14.38 -14.42
CA HIS A 12 -3.44 -15.26 -13.96
C HIS A 12 -3.31 -15.28 -12.45
N LEU A 13 -3.41 -14.13 -11.77
CA LEU A 13 -3.39 -14.06 -10.31
C LEU A 13 -4.59 -14.81 -9.69
N ASP A 14 -5.78 -14.66 -10.26
CA ASP A 14 -6.99 -15.36 -9.81
C ASP A 14 -6.83 -16.88 -9.93
N THR A 15 -6.31 -17.34 -11.07
CA THR A 15 -6.03 -18.77 -11.31
C THR A 15 -4.94 -19.31 -10.38
N ALA A 16 -3.96 -18.47 -10.02
CA ALA A 16 -2.88 -18.82 -9.11
C ALA A 16 -3.31 -18.82 -7.63
N SER A 17 -4.59 -18.58 -7.32
CA SER A 17 -5.13 -18.57 -5.95
C SER A 17 -4.40 -17.59 -5.03
N ILE A 18 -4.04 -16.41 -5.55
CA ILE A 18 -3.49 -15.32 -4.75
C ILE A 18 -4.57 -14.77 -3.83
N ASP A 19 -4.27 -14.51 -2.56
CA ASP A 19 -5.28 -14.04 -1.59
C ASP A 19 -5.67 -12.57 -1.80
N ILE A 20 -4.71 -11.72 -2.18
CA ILE A 20 -4.88 -10.28 -2.33
C ILE A 20 -4.23 -9.80 -3.62
N CYS A 21 -5.02 -9.15 -4.47
CA CYS A 21 -4.58 -8.50 -5.70
C CYS A 21 -4.54 -6.99 -5.47
N LEU A 22 -3.34 -6.40 -5.54
CA LEU A 22 -3.13 -4.97 -5.36
C LEU A 22 -3.03 -4.25 -6.71
N VAL A 23 -3.89 -3.27 -6.94
CA VAL A 23 -3.70 -2.27 -7.99
C VAL A 23 -2.96 -1.10 -7.37
N GLY A 24 -1.64 -1.14 -7.48
CA GLY A 24 -0.74 -0.18 -6.85
C GLY A 24 -0.41 1.03 -7.73
N ASP A 25 -0.06 2.14 -7.12
CA ASP A 25 0.42 3.36 -7.81
C ASP A 25 1.80 3.16 -8.49
N SER A 26 2.48 2.07 -8.16
CA SER A 26 3.63 1.50 -8.87
C SER A 26 3.41 1.30 -10.37
N ALA A 27 2.14 1.22 -10.83
CA ALA A 27 1.78 1.30 -12.24
C ALA A 27 2.40 2.50 -12.97
N SER A 28 2.54 3.65 -12.28
CA SER A 28 3.23 4.83 -12.82
C SER A 28 4.62 4.50 -13.36
N MET A 29 5.35 3.64 -12.65
CA MET A 29 6.71 3.27 -13.01
C MET A 29 6.72 2.06 -13.94
N VAL A 30 6.06 0.97 -13.55
CA VAL A 30 6.21 -0.31 -14.23
C VAL A 30 5.32 -0.47 -15.47
N VAL A 31 4.26 0.34 -15.58
CA VAL A 31 3.36 0.36 -16.75
C VAL A 31 3.57 1.62 -17.58
N HIS A 32 3.66 2.80 -16.95
CA HIS A 32 3.77 4.08 -17.66
C HIS A 32 5.20 4.58 -17.87
N GLY A 33 6.20 3.96 -17.23
CA GLY A 33 7.60 4.29 -17.44
C GLY A 33 8.05 5.60 -16.79
N HIS A 34 7.33 6.11 -15.79
CA HIS A 34 7.77 7.25 -14.99
C HIS A 34 8.87 6.88 -14.00
N ASP A 35 9.65 7.87 -13.57
CA ASP A 35 10.74 7.67 -12.60
C ASP A 35 10.25 7.47 -11.16
N THR A 36 9.02 7.87 -10.86
CA THR A 36 8.41 7.79 -9.51
C THR A 36 6.92 7.50 -9.63
N THR A 37 6.25 7.18 -8.51
CA THR A 37 4.78 6.98 -8.50
C THR A 37 3.98 8.29 -8.50
N LEU A 38 4.62 9.44 -8.24
CA LEU A 38 3.95 10.74 -8.11
C LEU A 38 3.11 11.20 -9.32
N PRO A 39 3.48 10.91 -10.58
CA PRO A 39 2.71 11.40 -11.72
C PRO A 39 1.35 10.73 -11.90
N ILE A 40 1.13 9.53 -11.35
CA ILE A 40 -0.12 8.80 -11.61
C ILE A 40 -1.31 9.49 -10.93
N THR A 41 -2.36 9.66 -11.70
CA THR A 41 -3.59 10.31 -11.27
C THR A 41 -4.62 9.30 -10.75
N LEU A 42 -5.63 9.79 -10.03
CA LEU A 42 -6.77 8.96 -9.64
C LEU A 42 -7.49 8.36 -10.84
N ASP A 43 -7.63 9.12 -11.94
CA ASP A 43 -8.34 8.65 -13.13
C ASP A 43 -7.57 7.54 -13.86
N GLU A 44 -6.24 7.59 -13.89
CA GLU A 44 -5.39 6.50 -14.38
C GLU A 44 -5.46 5.27 -13.49
N MET A 45 -5.40 5.45 -12.16
CA MET A 45 -5.62 4.34 -11.19
C MET A 45 -6.95 3.64 -11.44
N LEU A 46 -8.02 4.39 -11.69
CA LEU A 46 -9.34 3.85 -11.97
C LEU A 46 -9.40 3.03 -13.27
N VAL A 47 -8.59 3.36 -14.29
CA VAL A 47 -8.47 2.54 -15.51
C VAL A 47 -7.89 1.16 -15.18
N HIS A 48 -6.81 1.11 -14.40
CA HIS A 48 -6.19 -0.14 -13.96
C HIS A 48 -7.12 -0.95 -13.04
N CYS A 49 -7.75 -0.30 -12.07
CA CYS A 49 -8.71 -0.94 -11.15
C CYS A 49 -9.82 -1.65 -11.93
N ARG A 50 -10.45 -0.96 -12.89
CA ARG A 50 -11.52 -1.56 -13.72
C ARG A 50 -11.03 -2.72 -14.56
N ALA A 51 -9.80 -2.67 -15.07
CA ALA A 51 -9.23 -3.77 -15.85
C ALA A 51 -9.03 -5.01 -14.98
N VAL A 52 -8.47 -4.83 -13.79
CA VAL A 52 -8.22 -5.91 -12.82
C VAL A 52 -9.53 -6.49 -12.28
N ALA A 53 -10.50 -5.64 -11.91
CA ALA A 53 -11.81 -6.08 -11.43
C ALA A 53 -12.59 -6.93 -12.44
N ARG A 54 -12.30 -6.80 -13.75
CA ARG A 54 -12.87 -7.70 -14.77
C ARG A 54 -12.19 -9.07 -14.78
N GLY A 55 -10.89 -9.14 -14.48
CA GLY A 55 -10.07 -10.33 -14.62
C GLY A 55 -9.97 -11.20 -13.37
N ALA A 56 -10.00 -10.61 -12.17
CA ALA A 56 -9.90 -11.32 -10.90
C ALA A 56 -11.23 -11.27 -10.13
N LYS A 57 -11.71 -12.42 -9.69
CA LYS A 57 -13.00 -12.58 -8.98
C LYS A 57 -12.89 -13.18 -7.58
N THR A 58 -11.82 -13.93 -7.32
CA THR A 58 -11.59 -14.60 -6.02
C THR A 58 -10.73 -13.80 -5.03
N PRO A 59 -9.60 -13.16 -5.41
CA PRO A 59 -8.79 -12.40 -4.45
C PRO A 59 -9.53 -11.19 -3.90
N LEU A 60 -9.13 -10.75 -2.71
CA LEU A 60 -9.46 -9.40 -2.23
C LEU A 60 -8.80 -8.37 -3.15
N LEU A 61 -9.59 -7.50 -3.77
CA LEU A 61 -9.09 -6.45 -4.66
C LEU A 61 -8.83 -5.17 -3.86
N VAL A 62 -7.58 -4.71 -3.86
CA VAL A 62 -7.14 -3.52 -3.15
C VAL A 62 -6.66 -2.48 -4.16
N GLY A 63 -7.18 -1.27 -4.10
CA GLY A 63 -6.70 -0.15 -4.92
C GLY A 63 -5.92 0.87 -4.08
N ASP A 64 -4.78 1.34 -4.59
CA ASP A 64 -4.08 2.46 -3.95
C ASP A 64 -4.83 3.78 -4.09
N LEU A 65 -4.74 4.61 -3.04
CA LEU A 65 -4.95 6.04 -3.15
C LEU A 65 -3.65 6.69 -3.64
N PRO A 66 -3.62 7.26 -4.85
CA PRO A 66 -2.42 7.92 -5.36
C PRO A 66 -2.16 9.22 -4.60
N PHE A 67 -0.91 9.66 -4.58
CA PHE A 67 -0.50 10.90 -3.92
C PHE A 67 -1.35 12.09 -4.37
N GLY A 68 -1.70 12.96 -3.41
CA GLY A 68 -2.50 14.17 -3.66
C GLY A 68 -4.00 13.96 -3.59
N THR A 69 -4.46 12.73 -3.29
CA THR A 69 -5.89 12.39 -3.21
C THR A 69 -6.42 12.23 -1.78
N TYR A 70 -5.56 12.22 -0.76
CA TYR A 70 -5.99 11.95 0.62
C TYR A 70 -5.29 12.81 1.69
N GLU A 71 -4.34 13.64 1.30
CA GLU A 71 -3.52 14.41 2.24
C GLU A 71 -4.16 15.74 2.65
N CYS A 72 -5.04 16.31 1.82
CA CYS A 72 -5.56 17.66 2.04
C CYS A 72 -6.65 17.71 3.13
N SER A 73 -7.56 16.74 3.13
CA SER A 73 -8.64 16.64 4.13
C SER A 73 -9.25 15.25 4.19
N SER A 74 -9.90 14.92 5.32
CA SER A 74 -10.70 13.70 5.46
C SER A 74 -11.77 13.56 4.38
N LYS A 75 -12.41 14.67 3.97
CA LYS A 75 -13.41 14.65 2.90
C LYS A 75 -12.79 14.22 1.57
N GLN A 76 -11.64 14.78 1.22
CA GLN A 76 -10.93 14.41 -0.01
C GLN A 76 -10.57 12.91 0.00
N ALA A 77 -10.02 12.44 1.12
CA ALA A 77 -9.63 11.04 1.29
C ALA A 77 -10.82 10.07 1.12
N VAL A 78 -11.96 10.39 1.76
CA VAL A 78 -13.19 9.60 1.64
C VAL A 78 -13.75 9.66 0.22
N ASP A 79 -13.80 10.85 -0.41
CA ASP A 79 -14.29 11.00 -1.79
C ASP A 79 -13.44 10.16 -2.76
N ALA A 80 -12.10 10.20 -2.63
CA ALA A 80 -11.19 9.40 -3.45
C ALA A 80 -11.36 7.88 -3.23
N ALA A 81 -11.45 7.43 -1.97
CA ALA A 81 -11.67 6.04 -1.63
C ALA A 81 -13.01 5.51 -2.18
N VAL A 82 -14.07 6.31 -2.09
CA VAL A 82 -15.39 5.98 -2.68
C VAL A 82 -15.29 5.79 -4.19
N ARG A 83 -14.50 6.60 -4.90
CA ARG A 83 -14.28 6.43 -6.34
C ARG A 83 -13.54 5.12 -6.63
N ILE A 84 -12.46 4.80 -5.91
CA ILE A 84 -11.73 3.53 -6.08
C ILE A 84 -12.66 2.31 -5.92
N LEU A 85 -13.55 2.31 -4.92
CA LEU A 85 -14.53 1.24 -4.74
C LEU A 85 -15.58 1.24 -5.86
N LYS A 86 -16.30 2.35 -6.07
CA LYS A 86 -17.48 2.41 -6.95
C LYS A 86 -17.13 2.41 -8.44
N GLU A 87 -16.16 3.21 -8.83
CA GLU A 87 -15.75 3.35 -10.23
C GLU A 87 -14.65 2.35 -10.60
N GLY A 88 -13.80 1.97 -9.65
CA GLY A 88 -12.70 1.02 -9.85
C GLY A 88 -13.11 -0.44 -9.66
N GLY A 89 -14.16 -0.71 -8.87
CA GLY A 89 -14.60 -2.07 -8.57
C GLY A 89 -13.68 -2.80 -7.57
N MET A 90 -13.02 -2.05 -6.68
CA MET A 90 -12.17 -2.60 -5.62
C MET A 90 -12.97 -2.88 -4.34
N ASP A 91 -12.46 -3.76 -3.49
CA ASP A 91 -13.07 -4.13 -2.21
C ASP A 91 -12.53 -3.30 -1.03
N ALA A 92 -11.27 -2.88 -1.13
CA ALA A 92 -10.55 -2.13 -0.11
C ALA A 92 -9.60 -1.11 -0.74
N ILE A 93 -9.05 -0.23 0.10
CA ILE A 93 -8.02 0.73 -0.32
C ILE A 93 -6.70 0.51 0.42
N LYS A 94 -5.59 0.94 -0.19
CA LYS A 94 -4.29 1.12 0.48
C LYS A 94 -3.93 2.61 0.48
N LEU A 95 -3.34 3.08 1.58
CA LEU A 95 -2.77 4.43 1.69
C LEU A 95 -1.44 4.39 2.44
N GLU A 96 -0.57 5.36 2.16
CA GLU A 96 0.78 5.39 2.69
C GLU A 96 0.93 6.34 3.88
N GLY A 97 1.93 6.08 4.71
CA GLY A 97 2.44 6.97 5.75
C GLY A 97 1.56 7.05 6.99
N GLY A 98 2.08 7.72 8.02
CA GLY A 98 1.33 7.97 9.25
C GLY A 98 1.69 9.30 9.89
N SER A 99 1.82 10.35 9.08
CA SER A 99 1.68 11.71 9.59
C SER A 99 0.29 11.88 10.24
N PRO A 100 0.11 12.85 11.15
CA PRO A 100 -1.21 13.09 11.75
C PRO A 100 -2.34 13.26 10.72
N SER A 101 -2.06 13.93 9.59
CA SER A 101 -3.03 14.07 8.49
C SER A 101 -3.41 12.73 7.85
N ARG A 102 -2.43 11.81 7.67
CA ARG A 102 -2.65 10.50 7.05
C ARG A 102 -3.37 9.54 8.00
N ILE A 103 -3.10 9.61 9.31
CA ILE A 103 -3.85 8.87 10.33
C ILE A 103 -5.31 9.34 10.37
N VAL A 104 -5.55 10.66 10.32
CA VAL A 104 -6.90 11.24 10.27
C VAL A 104 -7.64 10.83 8.99
N ALA A 105 -6.95 10.78 7.84
CA ALA A 105 -7.51 10.29 6.59
C ALA A 105 -7.90 8.81 6.67
N ALA A 106 -7.00 7.95 7.16
CA ALA A 106 -7.27 6.51 7.34
C ALA A 106 -8.50 6.28 8.21
N LYS A 107 -8.56 6.94 9.37
CA LYS A 107 -9.69 6.84 10.29
C LYS A 107 -11.00 7.26 9.64
N ALA A 108 -11.01 8.38 8.92
CA ALA A 108 -12.21 8.86 8.25
C ALA A 108 -12.72 7.90 7.16
N ILE A 109 -11.81 7.26 6.42
CA ILE A 109 -12.17 6.23 5.42
C ILE A 109 -12.76 4.99 6.10
N VAL A 110 -12.16 4.53 7.20
CA VAL A 110 -12.68 3.41 7.98
C VAL A 110 -14.07 3.71 8.55
N GLU A 111 -14.27 4.90 9.14
CA GLU A 111 -15.56 5.34 9.68
C GLU A 111 -16.63 5.50 8.59
N ALA A 112 -16.24 5.72 7.33
CA ALA A 112 -17.13 5.70 6.17
C ALA A 112 -17.51 4.27 5.70
N GLY A 113 -17.00 3.23 6.36
CA GLY A 113 -17.31 1.83 6.08
C GLY A 113 -16.42 1.19 5.00
N ILE A 114 -15.25 1.77 4.72
CA ILE A 114 -14.31 1.26 3.71
C ILE A 114 -13.13 0.58 4.41
N ALA A 115 -12.80 -0.65 4.00
CA ALA A 115 -11.64 -1.37 4.53
C ALA A 115 -10.32 -0.74 4.05
N VAL A 116 -9.37 -0.55 4.97
CA VAL A 116 -8.10 0.14 4.73
C VAL A 116 -6.90 -0.74 5.08
N ILE A 117 -5.96 -0.84 4.15
CA ILE A 117 -4.60 -1.30 4.39
C ILE A 117 -3.70 -0.06 4.58
N GLY A 118 -3.04 0.04 5.73
CA GLY A 118 -2.03 1.07 5.95
C GLY A 118 -0.68 0.67 5.34
N HIS A 119 0.21 1.63 5.09
CA HIS A 119 1.55 1.34 4.60
C HIS A 119 2.60 2.20 5.31
N VAL A 120 3.59 1.55 5.94
CA VAL A 120 4.74 2.20 6.62
C VAL A 120 6.08 1.62 6.16
N GLY A 121 7.16 2.27 6.57
CA GLY A 121 8.50 1.97 6.07
C GLY A 121 8.83 2.93 4.94
N LEU A 122 9.40 2.41 3.86
CA LEU A 122 9.61 3.19 2.64
C LEU A 122 8.27 3.44 1.97
N THR A 123 7.82 4.70 1.94
CA THR A 123 6.58 5.11 1.27
C THR A 123 6.94 5.87 -0.02
N PRO A 124 6.86 5.26 -1.21
CA PRO A 124 7.23 5.87 -2.50
C PRO A 124 6.63 7.26 -2.75
N GLN A 125 5.41 7.52 -2.27
CA GLN A 125 4.76 8.83 -2.43
C GLN A 125 5.46 9.96 -1.66
N ALA A 126 6.35 9.63 -0.72
CA ALA A 126 7.16 10.59 0.03
C ALA A 126 8.61 10.68 -0.48
N ILE A 127 8.91 10.19 -1.68
CA ILE A 127 10.29 10.06 -2.18
C ILE A 127 11.08 11.37 -2.18
N SER A 128 10.44 12.51 -2.45
CA SER A 128 11.06 13.84 -2.42
C SER A 128 11.50 14.24 -1.01
N VAL A 129 10.81 13.78 0.03
CA VAL A 129 11.16 14.00 1.45
C VAL A 129 12.21 12.99 1.91
N LEU A 130 12.12 11.74 1.43
CA LEU A 130 13.03 10.65 1.80
C LEU A 130 14.40 10.74 1.09
N GLY A 131 14.50 11.51 0.00
CA GLY A 131 15.74 11.66 -0.77
C GLY A 131 16.08 10.41 -1.59
N GLY A 132 15.04 9.71 -2.06
CA GLY A 132 15.16 8.48 -2.86
C GLY A 132 14.66 7.23 -2.15
N PHE A 133 14.76 6.11 -2.86
CA PHE A 133 14.38 4.79 -2.38
C PHE A 133 15.44 4.20 -1.46
N ARG A 134 15.25 4.36 -0.14
CA ARG A 134 16.21 3.90 0.87
C ARG A 134 15.51 3.07 1.95
N PRO A 135 16.17 2.01 2.47
CA PRO A 135 15.64 1.26 3.60
C PRO A 135 15.38 2.16 4.82
N GLN A 136 14.25 1.93 5.48
CA GLN A 136 13.83 2.65 6.69
C GLN A 136 14.09 1.81 7.94
N GLY A 137 14.17 2.42 9.13
CA GLY A 137 14.35 1.66 10.37
C GLY A 137 15.80 1.20 10.65
N ARG A 138 16.81 1.82 10.02
CA ARG A 138 18.23 1.43 10.17
C ARG A 138 18.87 1.85 11.50
N ASN A 139 18.26 2.79 12.22
CA ASN A 139 18.67 3.18 13.57
C ASN A 139 17.50 3.05 14.53
N ILE A 140 17.80 3.01 15.83
CA ILE A 140 16.81 2.76 16.90
C ILE A 140 15.61 3.72 16.79
N ALA A 141 15.87 5.03 16.65
CA ALA A 141 14.78 6.01 16.57
C ALA A 141 13.87 5.78 15.36
N SER A 142 14.44 5.52 14.19
CA SER A 142 13.67 5.21 12.97
C SER A 142 12.93 3.88 13.05
N ALA A 143 13.50 2.88 13.73
CA ALA A 143 12.87 1.58 13.92
C ALA A 143 11.65 1.68 14.85
N VAL A 144 11.80 2.38 15.97
CA VAL A 144 10.68 2.69 16.89
C VAL A 144 9.58 3.43 16.15
N LYS A 145 9.94 4.44 15.35
CA LYS A 145 8.96 5.20 14.57
C LYS A 145 8.16 4.33 13.59
N VAL A 146 8.77 3.34 12.94
CA VAL A 146 8.04 2.40 12.07
C VAL A 146 6.96 1.65 12.86
N VAL A 147 7.33 1.10 14.01
CA VAL A 147 6.41 0.33 14.87
C VAL A 147 5.27 1.22 15.39
N GLU A 148 5.60 2.41 15.93
CA GLU A 148 4.61 3.38 16.41
C GLU A 148 3.65 3.81 15.30
N THR A 149 4.16 4.03 14.09
CA THR A 149 3.33 4.43 12.94
C THR A 149 2.38 3.29 12.54
N ALA A 150 2.86 2.04 12.54
CA ALA A 150 2.03 0.87 12.27
C ALA A 150 0.92 0.70 13.33
N MET A 151 1.25 0.91 14.62
CA MET A 151 0.27 0.90 15.71
C MET A 151 -0.77 2.02 15.55
N ALA A 152 -0.35 3.23 15.18
CA ALA A 152 -1.28 4.34 14.95
C ALA A 152 -2.26 4.06 13.79
N LEU A 153 -1.81 3.38 12.74
CA LEU A 153 -2.69 2.93 11.64
C LEU A 153 -3.67 1.85 12.09
N GLN A 154 -3.23 0.90 12.93
CA GLN A 154 -4.14 -0.06 13.56
C GLN A 154 -5.19 0.64 14.44
N GLU A 155 -4.79 1.61 15.26
CA GLU A 155 -5.71 2.40 16.08
C GLU A 155 -6.68 3.25 15.26
N ALA A 156 -6.29 3.67 14.06
CA ALA A 156 -7.17 4.31 13.09
C ALA A 156 -8.19 3.33 12.47
N GLY A 157 -8.02 2.03 12.66
CA GLY A 157 -8.92 0.99 12.20
C GLY A 157 -8.50 0.31 10.89
N CYS A 158 -7.26 0.48 10.43
CA CYS A 158 -6.73 -0.31 9.33
C CYS A 158 -6.78 -1.81 9.69
N PHE A 159 -7.16 -2.66 8.74
CA PHE A 159 -7.29 -4.11 8.98
C PHE A 159 -6.01 -4.89 8.66
N ALA A 160 -5.04 -4.26 8.00
CA ALA A 160 -3.70 -4.78 7.76
C ALA A 160 -2.72 -3.61 7.54
N VAL A 161 -1.41 -3.89 7.65
CA VAL A 161 -0.35 -2.89 7.39
C VAL A 161 0.76 -3.48 6.51
N VAL A 162 1.10 -2.80 5.43
CA VAL A 162 2.31 -3.08 4.63
C VAL A 162 3.54 -2.52 5.34
N LEU A 163 4.58 -3.33 5.44
CA LEU A 163 5.92 -2.95 5.92
C LEU A 163 6.89 -3.04 4.74
N GLU A 164 7.34 -1.89 4.23
CA GLU A 164 8.22 -1.84 3.06
C GLU A 164 9.65 -1.44 3.39
N CYS A 165 10.60 -2.24 2.89
CA CYS A 165 12.04 -2.01 3.00
C CYS A 165 12.50 -1.65 4.43
N VAL A 166 12.09 -2.47 5.40
CA VAL A 166 12.49 -2.36 6.81
C VAL A 166 13.33 -3.57 7.22
N PRO A 167 14.34 -3.43 8.12
CA PRO A 167 15.11 -4.57 8.60
C PRO A 167 14.22 -5.65 9.21
N ALA A 168 14.55 -6.92 8.94
CA ALA A 168 13.77 -8.06 9.39
C ALA A 168 13.48 -8.07 10.92
N PRO A 169 14.41 -7.67 11.82
CA PRO A 169 14.09 -7.57 13.25
C PRO A 169 13.03 -6.50 13.57
N VAL A 170 12.99 -5.41 12.81
CA VAL A 170 11.98 -4.34 12.95
C VAL A 170 10.62 -4.84 12.48
N ALA A 171 10.58 -5.54 11.34
CA ALA A 171 9.37 -6.17 10.83
C ALA A 171 8.80 -7.21 11.80
N ALA A 172 9.67 -8.04 12.40
CA ALA A 172 9.29 -9.02 13.42
C ALA A 172 8.71 -8.32 14.67
N ALA A 173 9.34 -7.24 15.13
CA ALA A 173 8.86 -6.47 16.28
C ALA A 173 7.49 -5.82 15.99
N ALA A 174 7.31 -5.21 14.82
CA ALA A 174 6.02 -4.67 14.40
C ALA A 174 4.95 -5.77 14.35
N THR A 175 5.24 -6.90 13.69
CA THR A 175 4.30 -8.01 13.55
C THR A 175 3.89 -8.60 14.90
N ALA A 176 4.80 -8.66 15.87
CA ALA A 176 4.49 -9.12 17.22
C ALA A 176 3.67 -8.11 18.04
N ALA A 177 3.80 -6.81 17.75
CA ALA A 177 3.10 -5.74 18.47
C ALA A 177 1.68 -5.49 17.94
N LEU A 178 1.44 -5.72 16.65
CA LEU A 178 0.14 -5.54 16.00
C LEU A 178 -0.77 -6.75 16.23
N GLN A 179 -2.08 -6.50 16.30
CA GLN A 179 -3.15 -7.50 16.31
C GLN A 179 -3.71 -7.79 14.91
N ILE A 180 -3.37 -6.93 13.93
CA ILE A 180 -3.75 -7.08 12.53
C ILE A 180 -2.59 -7.66 11.70
N PRO A 181 -2.86 -8.33 10.57
CA PRO A 181 -1.82 -8.88 9.71
C PRO A 181 -0.85 -7.82 9.18
N THR A 182 0.42 -8.16 9.14
CA THR A 182 1.46 -7.39 8.46
C THR A 182 1.80 -8.01 7.11
N ILE A 183 2.03 -7.18 6.09
CA ILE A 183 2.39 -7.62 4.74
C ILE A 183 3.78 -7.07 4.42
N GLY A 184 4.77 -7.95 4.28
CA GLY A 184 6.15 -7.55 4.03
C GLY A 184 6.46 -7.37 2.54
N ILE A 185 7.24 -6.34 2.21
CA ILE A 185 7.94 -6.20 0.93
C ILE A 185 9.34 -5.69 1.21
N GLY A 186 10.35 -6.53 0.93
CA GLY A 186 11.73 -6.26 1.38
C GLY A 186 11.86 -6.16 2.91
N ALA A 187 10.97 -6.78 3.68
CA ALA A 187 10.90 -6.70 5.14
C ALA A 187 11.27 -8.01 5.87
N GLY A 188 11.79 -9.00 5.14
CA GLY A 188 12.11 -10.31 5.67
C GLY A 188 10.88 -11.22 5.88
N PRO A 189 11.09 -12.44 6.41
CA PRO A 189 10.09 -13.49 6.42
C PRO A 189 9.12 -13.44 7.62
N TYR A 190 9.28 -12.46 8.51
CA TYR A 190 8.57 -12.45 9.80
C TYR A 190 7.21 -11.71 9.76
N CYS A 191 6.80 -11.18 8.61
CA CYS A 191 5.46 -10.63 8.41
C CYS A 191 4.41 -11.75 8.24
N SER A 192 3.14 -11.44 8.51
CA SER A 192 2.02 -12.39 8.35
C SER A 192 1.81 -12.85 6.90
N GLY A 193 2.15 -12.00 5.94
CA GLY A 193 2.14 -12.29 4.52
C GLY A 193 3.22 -11.50 3.77
N GLN A 194 3.30 -11.69 2.46
CA GLN A 194 4.26 -11.01 1.59
C GLN A 194 3.56 -10.34 0.42
N ASN A 195 4.10 -9.20 -0.04
CA ASN A 195 3.77 -8.59 -1.32
C ASN A 195 4.89 -8.84 -2.32
N HIS A 196 4.54 -9.46 -3.45
CA HIS A 196 5.46 -9.74 -4.55
C HIS A 196 5.16 -8.85 -5.77
N ASN A 197 6.20 -8.45 -6.50
CA ASN A 197 6.15 -7.78 -7.81
C ASN A 197 5.65 -6.32 -7.88
N GLU A 198 5.60 -5.59 -6.77
CA GLU A 198 5.19 -4.17 -6.81
C GLU A 198 6.21 -3.31 -7.58
N LEU A 199 7.50 -3.40 -7.22
CA LEU A 199 8.58 -2.62 -7.83
C LEU A 199 9.89 -3.45 -7.87
N PRO A 200 10.20 -4.16 -8.97
CA PRO A 200 11.39 -5.02 -9.05
C PRO A 200 12.70 -4.24 -8.79
N GLN A 201 12.79 -3.02 -9.30
CA GLN A 201 13.95 -2.12 -9.13
C GLN A 201 14.16 -1.67 -7.68
N LEU A 202 13.10 -1.72 -6.84
CA LEU A 202 13.18 -1.36 -5.44
C LEU A 202 13.82 -2.44 -4.58
N LEU A 203 13.52 -3.70 -4.88
CA LEU A 203 14.05 -4.84 -4.14
C LEU A 203 15.57 -4.93 -4.25
N ASP A 204 16.13 -4.62 -5.43
CA ASP A 204 17.59 -4.62 -5.65
C ASP A 204 18.31 -3.57 -4.79
N ASN A 205 17.69 -2.41 -4.57
CA ASN A 205 18.24 -1.32 -3.75
C ASN A 205 18.00 -1.49 -2.25
N CYS A 206 16.99 -2.27 -1.85
CA CYS A 206 16.68 -2.51 -0.44
C CYS A 206 17.40 -3.73 0.16
N LEU A 207 17.80 -4.69 -0.68
CA LEU A 207 18.48 -5.93 -0.26
C LEU A 207 20.01 -5.85 -0.32
N SER A 208 20.57 -4.73 -0.81
CA SER A 208 22.02 -4.44 -0.85
C SER A 208 22.51 -3.66 0.37
#